data_AF-A0A415BF08-F1
#
_entry.id   AF-A0A415BF08-F1
#
_cell.length_a   1.000
_cell.length_b   1.000
_cell.length_c   1.000
_cell.angle_alpha   90.00
_cell.angle_beta   90.00
_cell.angle_gamma   90.00
#
_symmetry.space_group_name_H-M   'P 1'
#
loop_
_entity.id
_entity.type
_entity.pdbx_description
1 polymer ?
#
loop_
_entity_poly.entity_id
_entity_poly.type
_entity_poly.pdbx_seq_one_letter_code
_entity_poly.pdbx_strand_id
1 'polypeptide(L)'
;MLREPTSQPYLDLRSLIGHKDYFILSTNVDTQVEKTFPTERICNYQGSFAHLQCKQPCCDELFDASPYVERMLAGMAGFEVRSEDVPRCPHCGWQLVPWVRDDTFLQGAAWRESLGRYERFVRERSDRRVLLLELGVGEMTPGIITLPFWSMTA
;
A
#
# COMPACT_ATOMS: atom_id res chain seq x y z
N MET A 1 -3.19 8.30 -10.07
CA MET A 1 -2.36 7.61 -9.04
C MET A 1 -0.94 7.32 -9.51
N LEU A 2 -0.71 6.40 -10.46
CA LEU A 2 0.67 6.02 -10.86
C LEU A 2 1.50 7.20 -11.40
N ARG A 3 0.94 7.99 -12.31
CA ARG A 3 1.57 9.20 -12.88
C ARG A 3 1.46 10.45 -12.02
N GLU A 4 0.66 10.42 -10.95
CA GLU A 4 0.49 11.61 -10.12
C GLU A 4 1.78 11.90 -9.37
N PRO A 5 2.23 13.17 -9.37
CA PRO A 5 3.37 13.56 -8.56
C PRO A 5 3.02 13.42 -7.07
N THR A 6 4.05 13.39 -6.23
CA THR A 6 3.88 13.46 -4.79
C THR A 6 3.20 14.77 -4.41
N SER A 7 2.10 14.69 -3.66
CA SER A 7 1.35 15.88 -3.26
C SER A 7 2.00 16.61 -2.09
N GLN A 8 1.76 17.91 -2.01
CA GLN A 8 2.42 18.81 -1.05
C GLN A 8 2.27 18.36 0.42
N PRO A 9 1.10 17.89 0.91
CA PRO A 9 0.97 17.46 2.30
C PRO A 9 1.92 16.31 2.70
N TYR A 10 2.21 15.39 1.78
CA TYR A 10 3.17 14.30 2.03
C TYR A 10 4.61 14.84 2.10
N LEU A 11 4.97 15.80 1.24
CA LEU A 11 6.27 16.47 1.26
C LEU A 11 6.47 17.26 2.56
N ASP A 12 5.44 17.98 2.99
CA ASP A 12 5.45 18.75 4.24
C ASP A 12 5.60 17.82 5.44
N LEU A 13 4.82 16.73 5.48
CA LEU A 13 4.93 15.72 6.54
C LEU A 13 6.35 15.12 6.59
N ARG A 14 6.92 14.74 5.43
CA ARG A 14 8.29 14.24 5.34
C ARG A 14 9.31 15.23 5.86
N SER A 15 9.15 16.53 5.57
CA SER A 15 10.04 17.58 6.10
C SER A 15 9.96 17.64 7.64
N LEU A 16 8.75 17.57 8.19
CA LEU A 16 8.50 17.66 9.63
C LEU A 16 9.00 16.45 10.43
N ILE A 17 8.89 15.24 9.88
CA ILE A 17 9.19 14.00 10.60
C ILE A 17 10.48 13.31 10.15
N GLY A 18 11.08 13.71 9.02
CA GLY A 18 12.19 12.99 8.40
C GLY A 18 13.43 12.82 9.27
N HIS A 19 13.61 13.69 10.27
CA HIS A 19 14.70 13.64 11.25
C HIS A 19 14.32 12.91 12.55
N LYS A 20 13.10 12.40 12.68
CA LYS A 20 12.59 11.70 13.86
C LYS A 20 12.65 10.19 13.65
N ASP A 21 12.52 9.43 14.73
CA ASP A 21 12.24 8.00 14.62
C ASP A 21 10.73 7.81 14.43
N TYR A 22 10.31 7.52 13.20
CA TYR A 22 8.90 7.38 12.81
C TYR A 22 8.66 6.10 12.02
N PHE A 23 7.39 5.70 11.98
CA PHE A 23 6.86 4.66 11.12
C PHE A 23 5.49 5.09 10.61
N ILE A 24 5.16 4.81 9.35
CA ILE A 24 3.88 5.13 8.73
C ILE A 24 3.07 3.85 8.50
N LEU A 25 1.94 3.74 9.19
CA LEU A 25 0.88 2.78 8.85
C LEU A 25 -0.15 3.51 7.99
N SER A 26 -0.48 2.96 6.83
CA SER A 26 -1.42 3.58 5.89
C SER A 26 -2.48 2.59 5.41
N THR A 27 -3.71 3.09 5.29
CA THR A 27 -4.82 2.43 4.58
C THR A 27 -5.01 2.95 3.16
N ASN A 28 -4.33 4.04 2.78
CA ASN A 28 -4.37 4.56 1.42
C ASN A 28 -3.59 3.63 0.47
N VAL A 29 -4.08 3.52 -0.77
CA VAL A 29 -3.53 2.65 -1.83
C VAL A 29 -3.03 3.43 -3.05
N ASP A 30 -2.96 4.76 -2.93
CA ASP A 30 -2.76 5.73 -4.03
C ASP A 30 -1.30 5.96 -4.44
N THR A 31 -0.36 5.21 -3.87
CA THR A 31 1.11 5.29 -4.06
C THR A 31 1.81 6.50 -3.42
N GLN A 32 1.10 7.42 -2.79
CA GLN A 32 1.70 8.67 -2.28
C GLN A 32 2.67 8.41 -1.12
N VAL A 33 2.34 7.49 -0.21
CA VAL A 33 3.23 7.06 0.88
C VAL A 33 4.53 6.46 0.33
N GLU A 34 4.42 5.57 -0.66
CA GLU A 34 5.56 4.86 -1.28
C GLU A 34 6.50 5.82 -2.01
N LYS A 35 5.94 6.82 -2.70
CA LYS A 35 6.73 7.86 -3.37
C LYS A 35 7.46 8.79 -2.40
N THR A 36 6.98 8.90 -1.17
CA THR A 36 7.44 9.91 -0.22
C THR A 36 8.44 9.36 0.79
N PHE A 37 8.15 8.19 1.35
CA PHE A 37 8.84 7.65 2.51
C PHE A 37 9.64 6.38 2.17
N PRO A 38 10.74 6.09 2.90
CA PRO A 38 11.51 4.87 2.69
C PRO A 38 10.67 3.61 2.95
N THR A 39 10.81 2.58 2.10
CA THR A 39 10.02 1.34 2.14
C THR A 39 10.11 0.61 3.49
N GLU A 40 11.24 0.73 4.19
CA GLU A 40 11.47 0.13 5.50
C GLU A 40 10.69 0.81 6.64
N ARG A 41 10.17 2.03 6.41
CA ARG A 41 9.41 2.84 7.38
C ARG A 41 7.91 2.88 7.11
N ILE A 42 7.41 2.10 6.16
CA ILE A 42 6.00 2.10 5.77
C ILE A 42 5.39 0.71 5.85
N CYS A 43 4.09 0.67 6.15
CA CYS A 43 3.22 -0.49 6.03
C CYS A 43 1.92 -0.06 5.35
N ASN A 44 1.77 -0.42 4.07
CA ASN A 44 0.53 -0.22 3.32
C ASN A 44 -0.40 -1.40 3.59
N TYR A 45 -1.20 -1.28 4.65
CA TYR A 45 -1.93 -2.41 5.23
C TYR A 45 -3.00 -2.98 4.28
N GLN A 46 -3.55 -2.12 3.42
CA GLN A 46 -4.56 -2.45 2.42
C GLN A 46 -4.00 -2.67 1.01
N GLY A 47 -2.68 -2.71 0.86
CA GLY A 47 -2.02 -2.88 -0.44
C GLY A 47 -1.69 -1.57 -1.14
N SER A 48 -1.46 -1.63 -2.45
CA SER A 48 -1.13 -0.47 -3.29
C SER A 48 -1.50 -0.72 -4.75
N PHE A 49 -2.02 0.31 -5.42
CA PHE A 49 -2.22 0.30 -6.87
C PHE A 49 -0.92 0.31 -7.67
N ALA A 50 0.24 0.51 -7.03
CA ALA A 50 1.55 0.33 -7.66
C ALA A 50 1.79 -1.13 -8.12
N HIS A 51 1.04 -2.08 -7.54
CA HIS A 51 1.27 -3.49 -7.76
C HIS A 51 0.02 -4.23 -8.24
N LEU A 52 0.27 -5.31 -8.98
CA LEU A 52 -0.72 -6.32 -9.32
C LEU A 52 -0.36 -7.65 -8.65
N GLN A 53 -1.37 -8.49 -8.47
CA GLN A 53 -1.24 -9.87 -8.01
C GLN A 53 -2.02 -10.82 -8.94
N CYS A 54 -1.71 -12.11 -8.89
CA CYS A 54 -2.55 -13.12 -9.54
C CYS A 54 -3.93 -13.21 -8.84
N LYS A 55 -5.01 -13.26 -9.62
CA LYS A 55 -6.38 -13.42 -9.09
C LYS A 55 -6.68 -14.79 -8.48
N GLN A 56 -6.01 -15.86 -8.93
CA GLN A 56 -6.08 -17.23 -8.33
C GLN A 56 -5.14 -17.43 -7.11
N PRO A 57 -4.58 -16.35 -6.56
CA PRO A 57 -3.25 -16.32 -5.90
C PRO A 57 -2.36 -17.56 -6.06
N CYS A 58 -1.94 -17.89 -7.29
CA CYS A 58 -1.10 -19.08 -7.52
C CYS A 58 0.38 -18.91 -7.09
N CYS A 59 0.82 -17.67 -6.87
CA CYS A 59 2.20 -17.30 -6.52
C CYS A 59 2.21 -16.12 -5.56
N ASP A 60 3.30 -15.97 -4.81
CA ASP A 60 3.53 -14.85 -3.88
C ASP A 60 4.21 -13.63 -4.52
N GLU A 61 4.09 -13.50 -5.85
CA GLU A 61 4.75 -12.45 -6.63
C GLU A 61 3.83 -11.24 -6.81
N LEU A 62 4.40 -10.05 -6.62
CA LEU A 62 3.79 -8.78 -6.97
C LEU A 62 4.42 -8.25 -8.25
N PHE A 63 3.58 -7.81 -9.18
CA PHE A 63 4.01 -7.27 -10.47
C PHE A 63 3.88 -5.75 -10.46
N ASP A 64 4.86 -5.00 -10.97
CA ASP A 64 4.71 -3.56 -11.18
C ASP A 64 3.54 -3.30 -12.13
N ALA A 65 2.56 -2.51 -11.67
CA ALA A 65 1.36 -2.20 -12.43
C ALA A 65 1.65 -1.28 -13.63
N SER A 66 2.72 -0.48 -13.56
CA SER A 66 2.96 0.63 -14.50
C SER A 66 3.00 0.17 -15.96
N PRO A 67 3.82 -0.82 -16.37
CA PRO A 67 3.87 -1.27 -17.76
C PRO A 67 2.53 -1.79 -18.29
N TYR A 68 1.75 -2.47 -17.45
CA TYR A 68 0.44 -3.02 -17.83
C TYR A 68 -0.59 -1.91 -18.02
N VAL A 69 -0.65 -0.97 -17.08
CA VAL A 69 -1.56 0.18 -17.16
C VAL A 69 -1.23 1.06 -18.36
N GLU A 70 0.05 1.33 -18.61
CA GLU A 70 0.52 2.08 -19.78
C GLU A 70 0.10 1.40 -21.09
N ARG A 71 0.27 0.08 -21.19
CA ARG A 71 -0.16 -0.69 -22.36
C ARG A 71 -1.68 -0.63 -22.56
N MET A 72 -2.46 -0.84 -21.50
CA MET A 72 -3.91 -0.74 -21.56
C MET A 72 -4.34 0.65 -22.06
N LEU A 73 -3.82 1.72 -21.45
CA LEU A 73 -4.14 3.10 -21.82
C LEU A 73 -3.79 3.43 -23.28
N ALA A 74 -2.69 2.91 -23.80
CA ALA A 74 -2.29 3.12 -25.19
C ALA A 74 -3.18 2.37 -26.20
N GLY A 75 -3.72 1.21 -25.82
CA GLY A 75 -4.56 0.36 -26.66
C GLY A 75 -6.06 0.68 -26.58
N MET A 76 -6.50 1.38 -25.54
CA MET A 76 -7.91 1.67 -25.26
C MET A 76 -8.61 2.41 -26.39
N ALA A 77 -9.88 2.04 -26.63
CA ALA A 77 -10.80 2.75 -27.53
C ALA A 77 -12.00 3.24 -26.71
N GLY A 78 -12.09 4.55 -26.50
CA GLY A 78 -13.08 5.12 -25.58
C GLY A 78 -12.82 4.65 -24.14
N PHE A 79 -13.79 3.96 -23.55
CA PHE A 79 -13.73 3.42 -22.18
C PHE A 79 -13.44 1.92 -22.12
N GLU A 80 -13.04 1.30 -23.24
CA GLU A 80 -12.84 -0.14 -23.34
C GLU A 80 -11.35 -0.49 -23.51
N VAL A 81 -10.87 -1.43 -22.69
CA VAL A 81 -9.56 -2.06 -22.82
C VAL A 81 -9.66 -3.26 -23.76
N ARG A 82 -8.68 -3.44 -24.65
CA ARG A 82 -8.65 -4.61 -25.54
C ARG A 82 -8.41 -5.88 -24.76
N SER A 83 -9.05 -6.97 -25.16
CA SER A 83 -8.96 -8.26 -24.45
C SER A 83 -7.53 -8.80 -24.36
N GLU A 84 -6.71 -8.54 -25.38
CA GLU A 84 -5.29 -8.91 -25.46
C GLU A 84 -4.37 -8.06 -24.55
N ASP A 85 -4.83 -6.90 -24.09
CA ASP A 85 -4.09 -5.99 -23.20
C ASP A 85 -4.43 -6.23 -21.72
N VAL A 86 -5.45 -7.06 -21.43
CA VAL A 86 -5.75 -7.47 -20.06
C VAL A 86 -4.58 -8.28 -19.49
N PRO A 87 -3.97 -7.85 -18.37
CA PRO A 87 -2.75 -8.45 -17.85
C PRO A 87 -3.00 -9.87 -17.34
N ARG A 88 -2.07 -10.78 -17.60
CA ARG A 88 -2.14 -12.20 -17.21
C ARG A 88 -0.91 -12.64 -16.45
N CYS A 89 -1.12 -13.49 -15.46
CA CYS A 89 -0.08 -14.10 -14.66
C CYS A 89 0.78 -15.01 -15.54
N PRO A 90 2.11 -14.84 -15.55
CA PRO A 90 2.99 -15.66 -16.37
C PRO A 90 3.04 -17.13 -15.88
N HIS A 91 2.65 -17.39 -14.64
CA HIS A 91 2.71 -18.73 -14.04
C HIS A 91 1.48 -19.60 -14.36
N CYS A 92 0.28 -19.01 -14.45
CA CYS A 92 -0.96 -19.78 -14.61
C CYS A 92 -1.94 -19.24 -15.66
N GLY A 93 -1.64 -18.09 -16.29
CA GLY A 93 -2.48 -17.47 -17.33
C GLY A 93 -3.74 -16.76 -16.84
N TRP A 94 -4.05 -16.81 -15.53
CA TRP A 94 -5.15 -16.04 -14.95
C TRP A 94 -4.90 -14.54 -14.98
N GLN A 95 -5.96 -13.75 -14.86
CA GLN A 95 -5.85 -12.29 -14.84
C GLN A 95 -4.99 -11.82 -13.65
N LEU A 96 -4.17 -10.81 -13.90
CA LEU A 96 -3.60 -10.00 -12.84
C LEU A 96 -4.63 -8.94 -12.42
N VAL A 97 -4.74 -8.70 -11.12
CA VAL A 97 -5.64 -7.71 -10.51
C VAL A 97 -4.84 -6.79 -9.58
N PRO A 98 -5.31 -5.57 -9.29
CA PRO A 98 -4.65 -4.69 -8.33
C PRO A 98 -4.38 -5.40 -7.00
N TRP A 99 -3.19 -5.21 -6.44
CA TRP A 99 -2.85 -5.69 -5.09
C TRP A 99 -3.45 -4.74 -4.05
N VAL A 100 -4.77 -4.77 -3.93
CA VAL A 100 -5.57 -3.96 -3.01
C VAL A 100 -6.53 -4.88 -2.27
N ARG A 101 -6.83 -4.56 -1.01
CA ARG A 101 -7.62 -5.43 -0.13
C ARG A 101 -9.01 -5.74 -0.68
N ASP A 102 -9.18 -6.99 -1.13
CA ASP A 102 -10.43 -7.67 -1.46
C ASP A 102 -10.37 -9.14 -0.98
N ASP A 103 -11.33 -9.98 -1.41
CA ASP A 103 -11.40 -11.40 -1.05
C ASP A 103 -10.21 -12.24 -1.55
N THR A 104 -9.44 -11.72 -2.52
CA THR A 104 -8.27 -12.37 -3.10
C THR A 104 -6.95 -11.75 -2.64
N PHE A 105 -6.99 -10.73 -1.77
CA PHE A 105 -5.82 -9.96 -1.38
C PHE A 105 -4.67 -10.82 -0.86
N LEU A 106 -3.56 -10.76 -1.58
CA LEU A 106 -2.36 -11.54 -1.28
C LEU A 106 -1.65 -10.96 -0.06
N GLN A 107 -1.80 -11.61 1.09
CA GLN A 107 -1.04 -11.31 2.32
C GLN A 107 0.31 -12.04 2.31
N GLY A 108 1.07 -11.75 1.26
CA GLY A 108 2.33 -12.38 0.90
C GLY A 108 3.52 -12.06 1.80
N ALA A 109 4.71 -12.51 1.38
CA ALA A 109 5.97 -12.20 2.06
C ALA A 109 6.16 -10.68 2.23
N ALA A 110 5.96 -9.89 1.17
CA ALA A 110 6.10 -8.44 1.22
C ALA A 110 5.15 -7.78 2.24
N TRP A 111 3.88 -8.22 2.26
CA TRP A 111 2.88 -7.72 3.21
C TRP A 111 3.27 -8.07 4.65
N ARG A 112 3.55 -9.35 4.92
CA ARG A 112 3.93 -9.84 6.25
C ARG A 112 5.20 -9.19 6.77
N GLU A 113 6.17 -8.94 5.90
CA GLU A 113 7.40 -8.26 6.28
C GLU A 113 7.14 -6.81 6.67
N SER A 114 6.34 -6.08 5.88
CA SER A 114 5.98 -4.69 6.18
C SER A 114 5.19 -4.56 7.49
N LEU A 115 4.24 -5.48 7.72
CA LEU A 115 3.50 -5.56 8.98
C LEU A 115 4.43 -5.89 10.15
N GLY A 116 5.34 -6.87 9.97
CA GLY A 116 6.30 -7.23 10.99
C GLY A 116 7.26 -6.09 11.36
N ARG A 117 7.62 -5.22 10.41
CA ARG A 117 8.38 -3.98 10.70
C ARG A 117 7.56 -3.00 11.53
N TYR A 118 6.29 -2.80 11.20
CA TYR A 118 5.38 -1.95 11.98
C TYR A 118 5.21 -2.48 13.42
N GLU A 119 4.88 -3.76 13.58
CA GLU A 119 4.67 -4.38 14.89
C GLU A 119 5.94 -4.33 15.75
N ARG A 120 7.11 -4.58 15.12
CA ARG A 120 8.40 -4.44 15.80
C ARG A 120 8.65 -3.00 16.23
N PHE A 121 8.38 -2.03 15.35
CA PHE A 121 8.54 -0.61 15.67
C PHE A 121 7.71 -0.22 16.89
N VAL A 122 6.42 -0.56 16.91
CA VAL A 122 5.54 -0.25 18.06
C VAL A 122 6.02 -0.94 19.33
N ARG A 123 6.33 -2.25 19.27
CA ARG A 123 6.76 -3.04 20.44
C ARG A 123 8.06 -2.53 21.05
N GLU A 124 9.05 -2.17 20.25
CA GLU A 124 10.35 -1.71 20.74
C GLU A 124 10.34 -0.29 21.32
N ARG A 125 9.25 0.47 21.15
CA ARG A 125 9.09 1.82 21.72
C ARG A 125 7.95 1.89 22.74
N SER A 126 7.35 0.77 23.16
CA SER A 126 6.20 0.78 24.08
C SER A 126 6.53 1.34 25.47
N ASP A 127 7.81 1.36 25.86
CA ASP A 127 8.31 1.94 27.11
C ASP A 127 8.69 3.43 26.97
N ARG A 128 8.55 4.02 25.78
CA ARG A 128 8.93 5.40 25.46
C ARG A 128 7.71 6.32 25.37
N ARG A 129 7.97 7.63 25.29
CA ARG A 129 6.96 8.62 24.93
C ARG A 129 6.72 8.58 23.43
N VAL A 130 5.74 7.79 23.02
CA VAL A 130 5.33 7.66 21.62
C VAL A 130 4.16 8.59 21.33
N LEU A 131 4.23 9.32 20.21
CA LEU A 131 3.09 10.04 19.66
C LEU A 131 2.43 9.18 18.59
N LEU A 132 1.17 8.81 18.82
CA LEU A 132 0.31 8.20 17.82
C LEU A 132 -0.45 9.32 17.10
N LEU A 133 -0.12 9.56 15.83
CA LEU A 133 -0.69 10.65 15.03
C LEU A 133 -1.60 10.10 13.94
N GLU A 134 -2.91 10.31 14.07
CA GLU A 134 -3.90 9.97 13.04
C GLU A 134 -4.16 11.17 12.13
N LEU A 135 -3.99 10.98 10.81
CA LEU A 135 -4.21 12.02 9.80
C LEU A 135 -5.23 11.54 8.79
N GLY A 136 -6.44 12.11 8.80
CA GLY A 136 -7.48 11.80 7.81
C GLY A 136 -8.02 10.37 7.88
N VAL A 137 -7.96 9.72 9.04
CA VAL A 137 -8.49 8.37 9.25
C VAL A 137 -9.98 8.47 9.55
N GLY A 138 -10.81 7.80 8.73
CA GLY A 138 -12.26 7.74 8.91
C GLY A 138 -12.75 6.38 9.42
N GLU A 139 -14.06 6.25 9.56
CA GLU A 139 -14.72 5.09 10.21
C GLU A 139 -14.94 3.87 9.28
N MET A 140 -14.38 3.88 8.07
CA MET A 140 -14.58 2.77 7.11
C MET A 140 -13.86 1.48 7.53
N THR A 141 -12.67 1.60 8.12
CA THR A 141 -11.85 0.44 8.55
C THR A 141 -11.18 0.71 9.91
N PRO A 142 -11.98 1.00 10.96
CA PRO A 142 -11.47 1.52 12.22
C PRO A 142 -10.57 0.52 12.97
N GLY A 143 -10.72 -0.78 12.67
CA GLY A 143 -9.89 -1.84 13.24
C GLY A 143 -8.43 -1.85 12.79
N ILE A 144 -8.04 -1.04 11.79
CA ILE A 144 -6.65 -1.01 11.30
C ILE A 144 -5.80 0.04 12.02
N ILE A 145 -6.33 1.26 12.22
CA ILE A 145 -5.56 2.37 12.82
C ILE A 145 -6.24 2.85 14.11
N THR A 146 -7.46 3.39 14.02
CA THR A 146 -8.12 4.10 15.11
C THR A 146 -8.31 3.26 16.38
N LEU A 147 -8.94 2.08 16.28
CA LEU A 147 -9.15 1.24 17.47
C LEU A 147 -7.83 0.70 18.06
N PRO A 148 -6.86 0.22 17.26
CA PRO A 148 -5.55 -0.13 17.77
C PRO A 148 -4.83 1.02 18.48
N PHE A 149 -4.83 2.23 17.90
CA PHE A 149 -4.16 3.38 18.50
C PHE A 149 -4.81 3.77 19.83
N TRP A 150 -6.13 3.76 19.92
CA TRP A 150 -6.84 4.01 21.18
C TRP A 150 -6.47 2.99 22.24
N SER A 151 -6.42 1.71 21.88
CA SER A 151 -6.01 0.63 22.79
C SER A 151 -4.56 0.75 23.27
N MET A 152 -3.66 1.34 22.46
CA MET A 152 -2.26 1.55 22.85
C MET A 152 -2.08 2.74 23.81
N THR A 153 -3.07 3.63 23.88
CA THR A 153 -3.05 4.82 24.75
C THR A 153 -3.92 4.71 25.99
N ALA A 154 -4.71 3.64 26.09
CA ALA A 154 -5.56 3.34 27.25
C ALA A 154 -4.74 2.75 28.40
#